data_AF-A0A661I8A5-F1
#
_entry.id   AF-A0A661I8A5-F1
#
_cell.length_a   1.000
_cell.length_b   1.000
_cell.length_c   1.000
_cell.angle_alpha   90.00
_cell.angle_beta   90.00
_cell.angle_gamma   90.00
#
_symmetry.space_group_name_H-M   'P 1'
#
loop_
_entity.id
_entity.type
_entity.pdbx_description
1 polymer ?
#
loop_
_entity_poly.entity_id
_entity_poly.type
_entity_poly.pdbx_seq_one_letter_code
_entity_poly.pdbx_strand_id
1 'polypeptide(L)'
;MKLTVKSIFFATTITFVGLNFTACTIPPPTPKEEVKKAPAPVLTEEQKHSKYKSAMRIVGAEIKQDMNYQKLDLSTSKLKNWFTDITYKVWDRQISQGQFIDLGLKKFPRHYYEFEVISTGLLSDPTARNANKTTAKH
;
A
#
# COMPACT_ATOMS: atom_id res chain seq x y z
N MET A 1 -23.52 -44.74 -14.90
CA MET A 1 -24.59 -43.72 -14.88
C MET A 1 -23.96 -42.36 -15.14
N LYS A 2 -24.33 -41.70 -16.24
CA LYS A 2 -23.85 -40.36 -16.62
C LYS A 2 -24.78 -39.33 -15.97
N LEU A 3 -24.31 -38.56 -14.99
CA LEU A 3 -25.03 -37.39 -14.49
C LEU A 3 -24.42 -36.13 -15.09
N THR A 4 -25.13 -35.58 -16.06
CA THR A 4 -24.90 -34.27 -16.66
C THR A 4 -25.69 -33.25 -15.86
N VAL A 5 -25.01 -32.36 -15.13
CA VAL A 5 -25.66 -31.23 -14.44
C VAL A 5 -25.41 -29.97 -15.26
N LYS A 6 -26.50 -29.42 -15.80
CA LYS A 6 -26.57 -28.23 -16.64
C LYS A 6 -26.24 -26.97 -15.83
N SER A 7 -25.37 -26.14 -16.41
CA SER A 7 -25.13 -24.75 -16.01
C SER A 7 -26.42 -23.93 -15.96
N ILE A 8 -26.60 -23.18 -14.88
CA ILE A 8 -27.61 -22.12 -14.78
C ILE A 8 -26.84 -20.79 -14.73
N PHE A 9 -26.91 -20.04 -15.83
CA PHE A 9 -26.45 -18.66 -15.91
C PHE A 9 -27.53 -17.76 -15.30
N PHE A 10 -27.22 -17.10 -14.18
CA PHE A 10 -28.04 -16.02 -13.64
C PHE A 10 -27.64 -14.71 -14.34
N ALA A 11 -28.49 -14.23 -15.23
CA ALA A 11 -28.40 -12.88 -15.79
C ALA A 11 -29.15 -11.92 -14.85
N THR A 12 -28.41 -11.13 -14.08
CA THR A 12 -28.98 -10.07 -13.24
C THR A 12 -28.80 -8.73 -13.94
N THR A 13 -29.88 -8.22 -14.53
CA THR A 13 -29.96 -6.87 -15.10
C THR A 13 -30.01 -5.84 -13.98
N ILE A 14 -29.00 -4.97 -13.90
CA ILE A 14 -28.98 -3.82 -12.97
C ILE A 14 -29.63 -2.63 -13.68
N THR A 15 -30.82 -2.25 -13.23
CA THR A 15 -31.54 -1.07 -13.70
C THR A 15 -30.93 0.18 -13.05
N PHE A 16 -30.31 1.04 -13.85
CA PHE A 16 -29.81 2.35 -13.43
C PHE A 16 -31.00 3.30 -13.21
N VAL A 17 -31.30 3.64 -11.95
CA VAL A 17 -32.22 4.73 -11.62
C VAL A 17 -31.43 6.03 -11.67
N GLY A 18 -31.70 6.84 -12.70
CA GLY A 18 -31.10 8.17 -12.85
C GLY A 18 -31.62 9.13 -11.79
N LEU A 19 -30.72 9.63 -10.93
CA LEU A 19 -30.99 10.74 -10.02
C LEU A 19 -30.81 12.04 -10.81
N ASN A 20 -31.94 12.68 -11.16
CA ASN A 20 -31.97 14.05 -11.64
C ASN A 20 -31.79 14.99 -10.44
N PHE A 21 -30.65 15.66 -10.33
CA PHE A 21 -30.47 16.77 -9.40
C PHE A 21 -30.87 18.07 -10.09
N THR A 22 -32.01 18.61 -9.69
CA THR A 22 -32.46 19.98 -9.99
C THR A 22 -31.53 21.01 -9.35
N ALA A 23 -31.22 22.04 -10.13
CA ALA A 23 -30.22 23.06 -9.89
C ALA A 23 -30.52 24.00 -8.70
N CYS A 24 -29.50 24.27 -7.88
CA CYS A 24 -29.40 25.51 -7.10
C CYS A 24 -28.31 26.39 -7.74
N THR A 25 -28.75 27.50 -8.32
CA THR A 25 -27.92 28.57 -8.88
C THR A 25 -27.16 29.28 -7.77
N ILE A 26 -25.85 29.03 -7.67
CA ILE A 26 -24.90 29.82 -6.88
C ILE A 26 -24.10 30.67 -7.87
N PRO A 27 -23.98 32.00 -7.69
CA PRO A 27 -23.17 32.83 -8.58
C PRO A 27 -21.71 32.35 -8.54
N PRO A 28 -21.02 32.24 -9.70
CA PRO A 28 -19.66 31.74 -9.73
C PRO A 28 -18.73 32.72 -8.99
N PRO A 29 -17.96 32.27 -7.99
CA PRO A 29 -16.85 33.06 -7.48
C PRO A 29 -15.81 33.20 -8.60
N THR A 30 -15.28 34.41 -8.72
CA THR A 30 -14.20 34.86 -9.60
C THR A 30 -13.17 33.76 -9.87
N PRO A 31 -12.79 33.47 -11.13
CA PRO A 31 -11.75 32.48 -11.43
C PRO A 31 -10.44 32.87 -10.75
N LYS A 32 -10.14 32.23 -9.62
CA LYS A 32 -8.78 32.18 -9.12
C LYS A 32 -8.00 31.34 -10.12
N GLU A 33 -7.11 32.01 -10.83
CA GLU A 33 -6.14 31.43 -11.73
C GLU A 33 -5.53 30.17 -11.09
N GLU A 34 -5.99 29.00 -11.55
CA GLU A 34 -5.46 27.72 -11.12
C GLU A 34 -4.06 27.63 -11.74
N VAL A 35 -3.07 28.06 -10.97
CA VAL A 35 -1.65 27.86 -11.25
C VAL A 35 -1.50 26.38 -11.54
N LYS A 36 -1.33 26.03 -12.83
CA LYS A 36 -1.05 24.69 -13.31
C LYS A 36 0.19 24.20 -12.57
N LYS A 37 -0.01 23.49 -11.46
CA LYS A 37 1.05 22.85 -10.69
C LYS A 37 1.74 21.93 -11.66
N ALA A 38 2.97 22.26 -12.04
CA ALA A 38 3.76 21.44 -12.95
C ALA A 38 3.68 19.98 -12.48
N PRO A 39 3.41 19.02 -13.38
CA PRO A 39 3.35 17.62 -13.00
C PRO A 39 4.65 17.25 -12.29
N ALA A 40 4.52 16.71 -11.08
CA ALA A 40 5.67 16.30 -10.30
C ALA A 40 6.55 15.38 -11.16
N PRO A 41 7.90 15.48 -11.08
CA PRO A 41 8.78 14.60 -11.83
C PRO A 41 8.43 13.14 -11.54
N VAL A 42 8.04 12.41 -12.58
CA VAL A 42 7.84 10.97 -12.49
C VAL A 42 9.22 10.34 -12.28
N LEU A 43 9.40 9.65 -11.15
CA LEU A 43 10.66 8.98 -10.84
C LEU A 43 10.92 7.88 -11.87
N THR A 44 12.16 7.79 -12.36
CA THR A 44 12.58 6.62 -13.15
C THR A 44 12.60 5.36 -12.28
N GLU A 45 12.54 4.19 -12.90
CA GLU A 45 12.59 2.93 -12.15
C GLU A 45 13.92 2.78 -11.38
N GLU A 46 15.06 3.26 -11.89
CA GLU A 46 16.32 3.22 -11.12
C GLU A 46 16.25 4.11 -9.86
N GLN A 47 15.63 5.29 -9.99
CA GLN A 47 15.43 6.21 -8.86
C GLN A 47 14.48 5.62 -7.82
N LYS A 48 13.40 4.96 -8.27
CA LYS A 48 12.49 4.23 -7.37
C LYS A 48 13.21 3.14 -6.61
N HIS A 49 14.00 2.30 -7.29
CA HIS A 49 14.78 1.25 -6.64
C HIS A 49 15.76 1.81 -5.60
N SER A 50 16.41 2.93 -5.87
CA SER A 50 17.30 3.59 -4.92
C SER A 50 16.55 4.07 -3.66
N LYS A 51 15.42 4.77 -3.85
CA LYS A 51 14.58 5.24 -2.74
C LYS A 51 14.01 4.08 -1.92
N TYR A 52 13.55 3.03 -2.59
CA TYR A 52 13.07 1.81 -1.95
C TYR A 52 14.15 1.14 -1.09
N LYS A 53 15.38 0.98 -1.61
CA LYS A 53 16.51 0.44 -0.84
C LYS A 53 16.79 1.26 0.41
N SER A 54 16.72 2.59 0.30
CA SER A 54 16.88 3.49 1.45
C SER A 54 15.76 3.30 2.47
N ALA A 55 14.50 3.23 2.03
CA ALA A 55 13.35 3.01 2.89
C ALA A 55 13.44 1.67 3.64
N MET A 56 13.78 0.59 2.95
CA MET A 56 14.01 -0.73 3.55
C MET A 56 15.14 -0.71 4.58
N ARG A 57 16.21 0.06 4.35
CA ARG A 57 17.30 0.21 5.32
C ARG A 57 16.84 0.90 6.60
N ILE A 58 16.02 1.94 6.48
CA ILE A 58 15.46 2.67 7.62
C ILE A 58 14.52 1.75 8.42
N VAL A 59 13.56 1.13 7.75
CA VAL A 59 12.61 0.20 8.38
C VAL A 59 13.35 -0.97 9.04
N GLY A 60 14.36 -1.53 8.38
CA GLY A 60 15.19 -2.59 8.95
C GLY A 60 16.00 -2.15 10.17
N ALA A 61 16.37 -0.87 10.29
CA ALA A 61 17.02 -0.34 11.47
C ALA A 61 16.03 -0.13 12.64
N GLU A 62 14.81 0.31 12.34
CA GLU A 62 13.73 0.47 13.33
C GLU A 62 13.31 -0.89 13.90
N ILE A 63 13.09 -1.87 13.02
CA ILE A 63 12.75 -3.25 13.38
C ILE A 63 13.80 -3.89 14.30
N LYS A 64 15.09 -3.60 14.10
CA LYS A 64 16.15 -4.12 14.99
C LYS A 64 16.06 -3.60 16.42
N GLN A 65 15.40 -2.45 16.62
CA GLN A 65 15.20 -1.83 17.94
C GLN A 65 13.87 -2.26 18.57
N ASP A 66 13.01 -2.93 17.81
CA ASP A 66 11.70 -3.39 18.27
C ASP A 66 11.81 -4.75 18.97
N MET A 67 11.48 -4.77 20.27
CA MET A 67 11.51 -5.99 21.09
C MET A 67 10.41 -6.99 20.76
N ASN A 68 9.31 -6.54 20.16
CA ASN A 68 8.18 -7.39 19.81
C ASN A 68 8.35 -8.06 18.43
N TYR A 69 9.30 -7.58 17.63
CA TYR A 69 9.48 -8.07 16.26
C TYR A 69 10.08 -9.47 16.23
N GLN A 70 9.37 -10.40 15.61
CA GLN A 70 9.87 -11.75 15.33
C GLN A 70 10.44 -11.83 13.92
N LYS A 71 11.67 -12.34 13.80
CA LYS A 71 12.31 -12.47 12.50
C LYS A 71 11.56 -13.44 11.59
N LEU A 72 11.11 -12.95 10.43
CA LEU A 72 10.61 -13.78 9.34
C LEU A 72 11.70 -14.73 8.80
N ASP A 73 11.37 -16.01 8.64
CA ASP A 73 12.26 -16.96 7.99
C ASP A 73 12.27 -16.75 6.47
N LEU A 74 13.26 -15.99 6.00
CA LEU A 74 13.54 -15.76 4.59
C LEU A 74 14.81 -16.52 4.15
N SER A 75 14.99 -17.75 4.61
CA SER A 75 16.19 -18.57 4.33
C SER A 75 16.42 -18.83 2.83
N THR A 76 15.36 -19.03 2.04
CA THR A 76 15.45 -19.35 0.62
C THR A 76 15.48 -18.12 -0.28
N SER A 77 16.18 -18.20 -1.42
CA SER A 77 16.18 -17.13 -2.44
C SER A 77 14.76 -16.84 -2.95
N LYS A 78 13.93 -17.87 -3.10
CA LYS A 78 12.52 -17.74 -3.48
C LYS A 78 11.74 -16.88 -2.49
N LEU A 79 11.91 -17.09 -1.19
CA LEU A 79 11.24 -16.29 -0.15
C LEU A 79 11.78 -14.87 -0.11
N LYS A 80 13.10 -14.67 -0.24
CA LYS A 80 13.70 -13.32 -0.31
C LYS A 80 13.18 -12.52 -1.49
N ASN A 81 13.13 -13.13 -2.67
CA ASN A 81 12.64 -12.48 -3.89
C ASN A 81 11.16 -12.14 -3.78
N TRP A 82 10.35 -13.09 -3.31
CA TRP A 82 8.92 -12.85 -3.06
C TRP A 82 8.70 -11.73 -2.06
N PHE A 83 9.42 -11.73 -0.94
CA PHE A 83 9.28 -10.71 0.09
C PHE A 83 9.65 -9.34 -0.46
N THR A 84 10.77 -9.25 -1.19
CA THR A 84 11.23 -8.02 -1.85
C THR A 84 10.21 -7.48 -2.84
N ASP A 85 9.57 -8.36 -3.62
CA ASP A 85 8.52 -7.99 -4.59
C ASP A 85 7.29 -7.39 -3.88
N ILE A 86 6.78 -8.05 -2.83
CA ILE A 86 5.59 -7.55 -2.13
C ILE A 86 5.86 -6.27 -1.33
N THR A 87 7.06 -6.12 -0.75
CA THR A 87 7.45 -4.89 -0.05
C THR A 87 7.68 -3.73 -1.02
N TYR A 88 8.20 -3.99 -2.23
CA TYR A 88 8.30 -2.98 -3.28
C TYR A 88 6.90 -2.53 -3.73
N LYS A 89 5.99 -3.48 -3.98
CA LYS A 89 4.62 -3.18 -4.42
C LYS A 89 3.84 -2.35 -3.41
N VAL A 90 3.95 -2.65 -2.11
CA VAL A 90 3.26 -1.84 -1.09
C VAL A 90 3.88 -0.45 -0.98
N TRP A 91 5.22 -0.35 -1.04
CA TRP A 91 5.94 0.93 -1.00
C TRP A 91 5.59 1.83 -2.20
N ASP A 92 5.56 1.28 -3.42
CA ASP A 92 5.18 1.98 -4.66
C ASP A 92 3.64 2.12 -4.81
N ARG A 93 2.87 1.79 -3.77
CA ARG A 93 1.39 1.90 -3.71
C ARG A 93 0.64 1.07 -4.77
N GLN A 94 1.27 0.03 -5.32
CA GLN A 94 0.64 -0.91 -6.25
C GLN A 94 -0.30 -1.89 -5.55
N ILE A 95 -0.05 -2.17 -4.26
CA ILE A 95 -0.97 -2.90 -3.39
C ILE A 95 -1.22 -2.09 -2.12
N SER A 96 -2.40 -2.27 -1.54
CA SER A 96 -2.74 -1.70 -0.24
C SER A 96 -1.98 -2.40 0.90
N GLN A 97 -1.94 -1.74 2.07
CA GLN A 97 -1.41 -2.34 3.30
C GLN A 97 -2.12 -3.65 3.65
N GLY A 98 -3.46 -3.69 3.56
CA GLY A 98 -4.24 -4.90 3.84
C GLY A 98 -3.86 -6.05 2.90
N GLN A 99 -3.73 -5.78 1.59
CA GLN A 99 -3.29 -6.79 0.63
C GLN A 99 -1.87 -7.30 0.92
N PHE A 100 -0.95 -6.43 1.35
CA PHE A 100 0.38 -6.81 1.76
C PHE A 100 0.35 -7.76 2.98
N ILE A 101 -0.44 -7.42 4.00
CA ILE A 101 -0.62 -8.25 5.20
C ILE A 101 -1.24 -9.59 4.81
N ASP A 102 -2.31 -9.61 4.03
CA ASP A 102 -2.98 -10.85 3.58
C ASP A 102 -2.03 -11.77 2.81
N LEU A 103 -1.21 -11.21 1.90
CA LEU A 103 -0.19 -11.96 1.17
C LEU A 103 0.89 -12.51 2.11
N GLY A 104 1.28 -11.72 3.11
CA GLY A 104 2.22 -12.12 4.15
C GLY A 104 1.71 -13.30 4.97
N LEU A 105 0.50 -13.18 5.50
CA LEU A 105 -0.14 -14.19 6.35
C LEU A 105 -0.40 -15.51 5.62
N LYS A 106 -0.61 -15.50 4.30
CA LYS A 106 -0.69 -16.75 3.51
C LYS A 106 0.60 -17.58 3.58
N LYS A 107 1.77 -16.95 3.77
CA LYS A 107 3.06 -17.66 3.93
C LYS A 107 3.50 -17.78 5.38
N PHE A 108 3.14 -16.80 6.20
CA PHE A 108 3.59 -16.65 7.59
C PHE A 108 2.39 -16.34 8.49
N PRO A 109 1.51 -17.33 8.77
CA PRO A 109 0.18 -17.08 9.36
C PRO A 109 0.17 -16.46 10.76
N ARG A 110 1.29 -16.52 11.48
CA ARG A 110 1.42 -16.03 12.86
C ARG A 110 2.17 -14.70 12.96
N HIS A 111 2.45 -14.06 11.82
CA HIS A 111 3.34 -12.90 11.74
C HIS A 111 2.63 -11.59 11.38
N TYR A 112 1.38 -11.41 11.84
CA TYR A 112 0.61 -10.19 11.54
C TYR A 112 1.36 -8.93 11.93
N TYR A 113 1.92 -8.91 13.15
CA TYR A 113 2.65 -7.77 13.71
C TYR A 113 3.82 -7.36 12.81
N GLU A 114 4.62 -8.33 12.34
CA GLU A 114 5.76 -8.05 11.47
C GLU A 114 5.33 -7.35 10.18
N PHE A 115 4.29 -7.86 9.51
CA PHE A 115 3.80 -7.23 8.28
C PHE A 115 3.17 -5.87 8.53
N GLU A 116 2.48 -5.67 9.66
CA GLU A 116 1.95 -4.36 10.04
C GLU A 116 3.06 -3.33 10.29
N VAL A 117 4.09 -3.70 11.05
CA VAL A 117 5.24 -2.82 11.33
C VAL A 117 6.00 -2.48 10.05
N ILE A 118 6.31 -3.49 9.23
CA ILE A 118 7.02 -3.30 7.95
C ILE A 118 6.23 -2.36 7.03
N SER A 119 4.93 -2.62 6.84
CA SER A 119 4.10 -1.81 5.95
C SER A 119 3.93 -0.39 6.48
N THR A 120 3.67 -0.21 7.78
CA THR A 120 3.57 1.12 8.38
C THR A 120 4.87 1.90 8.19
N GLY A 121 6.02 1.27 8.44
CA GLY A 121 7.33 1.89 8.22
C GLY A 121 7.59 2.24 6.74
N LEU A 122 7.16 1.40 5.79
CA LEU A 122 7.34 1.68 4.36
C LEU A 122 6.41 2.79 3.85
N LEU A 123 5.20 2.87 4.37
CA LEU A 123 4.18 3.82 3.94
C LEU A 123 4.25 5.17 4.66
N SER A 124 4.99 5.24 5.77
CA SER A 124 5.23 6.47 6.51
C SER A 124 6.14 7.42 5.72
N ASP A 125 5.77 8.70 5.70
CA ASP A 125 6.63 9.75 5.15
C ASP A 125 7.97 9.81 5.94
N PRO A 126 9.13 9.71 5.27
CA PRO A 126 10.45 9.87 5.92
C PRO A 126 10.58 11.15 6.73
N THR A 127 9.95 12.24 6.29
CA THR A 127 9.98 13.56 6.94
C THR A 127 9.18 13.57 8.24
N ALA A 128 8.03 12.87 8.29
CA ALA A 128 7.21 12.75 9.49
C ALA A 128 7.84 11.85 10.56
N ARG A 129 8.66 10.85 10.15
CA ARG A 129 9.32 9.92 11.08
C ARG A 129 10.44 10.53 11.91
N ASN A 130 11.22 11.45 11.33
CA ASN A 130 12.31 12.12 12.05
C ASN A 130 11.79 13.12 13.11
N ALA A 131 10.64 13.74 12.86
CA ALA A 131 10.02 14.66 13.81
C ALA A 131 9.60 13.94 15.12
N ASN A 132 9.02 12.74 15.00
CA ASN A 132 8.50 12.00 16.15
C ASN A 132 9.59 11.31 17.00
N LYS A 133 10.79 11.08 16.43
CA LYS A 133 11.95 10.54 17.18
C LYS A 133 12.66 11.58 18.04
N THR A 134 12.42 12.87 17.78
CA THR A 134 13.03 13.99 18.53
C THR A 134 12.21 14.33 19.78
N THR A 135 10.90 14.10 19.75
CA THR A 135 9.98 14.37 20.87
C THR A 135 9.93 13.27 21.93
N ALA A 136 10.43 12.06 21.64
CA ALA A 136 10.47 10.93 22.58
C ALA A 136 11.75 10.89 23.46
N LYS A 137 12.59 11.94 23.42
CA LYS A 137 13.70 12.15 24.35
C LYS A 137 13.36 13.28 25.32
N HIS A 138 12.56 13.01 26.35
CA HIS A 138 12.51 13.81 27.57
C HIS A 138 12.12 12.95 28.75
#